data_AF-A0A4S2H2Y6-F1
#
_entry.id   AF-A0A4S2H2Y6-F1
#
_cell.length_a   1.000
_cell.length_b   1.000
_cell.length_c   1.000
_cell.angle_alpha   90.00
_cell.angle_beta   90.00
_cell.angle_gamma   90.00
#
_symmetry.space_group_name_H-M   'P 1'
#
loop_
_entity.id
_entity.type
_entity.pdbx_description
1 polymer ?
#
loop_
_entity_poly.entity_id
_entity_poly.type
_entity_poly.pdbx_seq_one_letter_code
_entity_poly.pdbx_strand_id
1 'polypeptide(L)'
;MNIGQVLFNPNGRIGQQEYWIGILIIIAGNIVAGFIPILGFIISLGLIYVGVCVYGKRLHDAGKSAWIHAVPWAVSIVLGVLGMIFAGGAVMSAMMAGNGDMDPMAALAAGGTFALFMGLSFLVWVVYTIWVGVLKGDPGANRFGEAPGTQAVASAPSQGAGGSEPPAGQG
;
A
#
# COMPACT_ATOMS: atom_id res chain seq x y z
N MET A 1 -10.16 8.15 14.57
CA MET A 1 -9.78 7.09 13.61
C MET A 1 -9.67 5.76 14.35
N ASN A 2 -10.35 4.71 13.89
CA ASN A 2 -10.20 3.35 14.43
C ASN A 2 -9.14 2.61 13.61
N ILE A 3 -7.95 2.36 14.19
CA ILE A 3 -6.82 1.81 13.46
C ILE A 3 -7.07 0.38 12.94
N GLY A 4 -7.82 -0.43 13.69
CA GLY A 4 -8.18 -1.78 13.27
C GLY A 4 -9.05 -1.76 12.01
N GLN A 5 -10.00 -0.83 11.94
CA GLN A 5 -10.81 -0.63 10.74
C GLN A 5 -9.95 -0.18 9.56
N VAL A 6 -8.96 0.70 9.77
CA VAL A 6 -8.05 1.15 8.69
C VAL A 6 -7.21 0.01 8.15
N LEU A 7 -6.59 -0.80 9.02
CA LEU A 7 -5.60 -1.78 8.62
C LEU A 7 -6.18 -3.13 8.17
N PHE A 8 -7.32 -3.57 8.74
CA PHE A 8 -7.80 -4.95 8.55
C PHE A 8 -9.18 -5.08 7.89
N ASN A 9 -9.98 -4.01 7.85
CA ASN A 9 -11.27 -4.02 7.16
C ASN A 9 -11.10 -3.54 5.71
N PRO A 10 -11.40 -4.37 4.69
CA PRO A 10 -11.28 -3.99 3.28
C PRO A 10 -12.42 -3.09 2.79
N ASN A 11 -13.51 -2.99 3.55
CA ASN A 11 -14.71 -2.29 3.12
C ASN A 11 -14.68 -0.80 3.45
N GLY A 12 -15.33 -0.01 2.60
CA GLY A 12 -15.51 1.43 2.76
C GLY A 12 -14.40 2.26 2.11
N ARG A 13 -14.22 3.47 2.65
CA ARG A 13 -13.36 4.52 2.12
C ARG A 13 -12.53 5.11 3.24
N ILE A 14 -11.31 5.57 2.92
CA ILE A 14 -10.43 6.26 3.87
C ILE A 14 -9.89 7.55 3.24
N GLY A 15 -9.69 8.57 4.08
CA GLY A 15 -9.12 9.85 3.68
C GLY A 15 -7.59 9.77 3.46
N GLN A 16 -7.01 10.91 3.11
CA GLN A 16 -5.57 11.05 2.89
C GLN A 16 -4.75 10.80 4.16
N GLN A 17 -5.23 11.29 5.31
CA GLN A 17 -4.50 11.16 6.58
C GLN A 17 -4.41 9.70 7.02
N GLU A 18 -5.53 8.98 7.01
CA GLU A 18 -5.57 7.57 7.41
C GLU A 18 -4.75 6.69 6.47
N TYR A 19 -4.76 7.03 5.17
CA TYR A 19 -3.92 6.37 4.18
C TYR A 19 -2.44 6.50 4.54
N TRP A 20 -1.93 7.71 4.75
CA TRP A 20 -0.52 7.92 5.05
C TRP A 20 -0.09 7.28 6.37
N ILE A 21 -0.96 7.28 7.39
CA ILE A 21 -0.70 6.53 8.63
C ILE A 21 -0.60 5.02 8.35
N GLY A 22 -1.51 4.47 7.55
CA GLY A 22 -1.44 3.07 7.13
C GLY A 22 -0.14 2.74 6.39
N ILE A 23 0.29 3.60 5.46
CA ILE A 23 1.56 3.45 4.74
C ILE A 23 2.75 3.49 5.70
N LEU A 24 2.81 4.43 6.64
CA LEU A 24 3.87 4.50 7.64
C LEU A 24 3.94 3.22 8.50
N ILE A 25 2.80 2.66 8.87
CA ILE A 25 2.73 1.39 9.61
C ILE A 25 3.25 0.22 8.76
N ILE A 26 2.87 0.15 7.48
CA ILE A 26 3.36 -0.89 6.57
C ILE A 26 4.88 -0.79 6.40
N ILE A 27 5.42 0.43 6.23
CA ILE A 27 6.86 0.66 6.09
C ILE A 27 7.59 0.26 7.38
N ALA A 28 7.16 0.77 8.54
CA ALA A 28 7.76 0.43 9.82
C ALA A 28 7.69 -1.07 10.10
N GLY A 29 6.55 -1.71 9.80
CA GLY A 29 6.37 -3.15 9.94
C GLY A 29 7.34 -3.95 9.06
N ASN A 30 7.55 -3.55 7.80
CA ASN A 30 8.50 -4.23 6.91
C ASN A 30 9.95 -4.02 7.34
N ILE A 31 10.31 -2.82 7.84
CA ILE A 31 11.65 -2.56 8.40
C ILE A 31 11.91 -3.47 9.60
N VAL A 32 10.98 -3.52 10.56
CA VAL A 32 11.10 -4.38 11.74
C VAL A 32 11.15 -5.85 11.35
N ALA A 33 10.28 -6.28 10.43
CA ALA A 33 10.26 -7.65 9.91
C ALA A 33 11.61 -8.04 9.27
N GLY A 34 12.31 -7.11 8.62
CA GLY A 34 13.62 -7.37 8.01
C GLY A 34 14.71 -7.81 8.99
N PHE A 35 14.57 -7.49 10.29
CA PHE A 35 15.54 -7.90 11.32
C PHE A 35 15.26 -9.28 11.92
N ILE A 36 14.11 -9.87 11.63
CA ILE A 36 13.67 -11.12 12.24
C ILE A 36 13.52 -12.16 11.13
N PRO A 37 14.25 -13.29 11.10
CA PRO A 37 14.26 -14.21 9.96
C PRO A 37 12.88 -14.81 9.57
N ILE A 38 12.61 -16.06 9.92
CA ILE A 38 11.39 -16.78 9.49
C ILE A 38 10.11 -16.02 9.92
N LEU A 39 10.11 -15.41 11.11
CA LEU A 39 8.97 -14.61 11.58
C LEU A 39 8.76 -13.33 10.76
N GLY A 40 9.82 -12.67 10.31
CA GLY A 40 9.71 -11.49 9.46
C GLY A 40 9.04 -11.80 8.14
N PHE A 41 9.33 -12.97 7.56
CA PHE A 41 8.61 -13.44 6.37
C PHE A 41 7.11 -13.59 6.63
N ILE A 42 6.70 -14.23 7.72
CA ILE A 42 5.27 -14.38 8.07
C ILE A 42 4.60 -13.01 8.28
N ILE A 43 5.27 -12.09 8.98
CA ILE A 43 4.79 -10.71 9.19
C ILE A 43 4.61 -10.02 7.84
N SER A 44 5.56 -10.17 6.90
CA SER A 44 5.49 -9.55 5.57
C SER A 44 4.25 -9.99 4.80
N LEU A 45 3.83 -11.27 4.91
CA LEU A 45 2.61 -11.77 4.28
C LEU A 45 1.35 -11.12 4.87
N GLY A 46 1.32 -10.91 6.18
CA GLY A 46 0.25 -10.15 6.84
C GLY A 46 0.20 -8.70 6.38
N LEU A 47 1.37 -8.06 6.20
CA LEU A 47 1.47 -6.68 5.71
C LEU A 47 1.02 -6.52 4.26
N ILE A 48 1.07 -7.58 3.43
CA ILE A 48 0.45 -7.57 2.09
C ILE A 48 -1.07 -7.36 2.21
N TYR A 49 -1.74 -8.10 3.10
CA TYR A 49 -3.18 -7.94 3.33
C TYR A 49 -3.51 -6.53 3.83
N VAL A 50 -2.73 -6.01 4.78
CA VAL A 50 -2.87 -4.62 5.26
C VAL A 50 -2.71 -3.62 4.12
N GLY A 51 -1.73 -3.83 3.24
CA GLY A 51 -1.56 -3.06 2.01
C GLY A 51 -2.81 -3.07 1.14
N VAL A 52 -3.36 -4.24 0.84
CA VAL A 52 -4.58 -4.38 0.04
C VAL A 52 -5.75 -3.60 0.66
N CYS A 53 -5.94 -3.67 1.98
CA CYS A 53 -6.98 -2.89 2.67
C CYS A 53 -6.74 -1.38 2.54
N VAL A 54 -5.53 -0.89 2.80
CA VAL A 54 -5.21 0.54 2.82
C VAL A 54 -5.27 1.13 1.40
N TYR A 55 -4.58 0.53 0.44
CA TYR A 55 -4.59 1.00 -0.96
C TYR A 55 -5.98 0.86 -1.59
N GLY A 56 -6.67 -0.26 -1.35
CA GLY A 56 -8.00 -0.52 -1.89
C GLY A 56 -9.00 0.55 -1.46
N LYS A 57 -9.09 0.83 -0.15
CA LYS A 57 -10.01 1.87 0.36
C LYS A 57 -9.63 3.28 -0.08
N ARG A 58 -8.35 3.55 -0.29
CA ARG A 58 -7.91 4.85 -0.81
C ARG A 58 -8.28 5.04 -2.28
N LEU A 59 -8.17 3.99 -3.08
CA LEU A 59 -8.66 3.97 -4.46
C LEU A 59 -10.18 4.10 -4.52
N HIS A 60 -10.90 3.41 -3.62
CA HIS A 60 -12.35 3.54 -3.49
C HIS A 60 -12.77 4.96 -3.14
N ASP A 61 -11.99 5.67 -2.33
CA ASP A 61 -12.28 7.06 -2.01
C ASP A 61 -12.28 7.97 -3.24
N ALA A 62 -11.43 7.67 -4.24
CA ALA A 62 -11.38 8.37 -5.52
C ALA A 62 -12.29 7.73 -6.61
N GLY A 63 -13.25 6.88 -6.22
CA GLY A 63 -14.16 6.18 -7.13
C GLY A 63 -13.52 5.09 -7.99
N LYS A 64 -12.25 4.77 -7.77
CA LYS A 64 -11.48 3.80 -8.58
C LYS A 64 -11.61 2.37 -8.06
N SER A 65 -11.30 1.40 -8.91
CA SER A 65 -11.28 -0.02 -8.52
C SER A 65 -10.02 -0.36 -7.72
N ALA A 66 -10.16 -1.14 -6.64
CA ALA A 66 -9.01 -1.68 -5.89
C ALA A 66 -8.10 -2.58 -6.75
N TRP A 67 -8.60 -3.14 -7.85
CA TRP A 67 -7.79 -3.94 -8.79
C TRP A 67 -6.62 -3.19 -9.41
N ILE A 68 -6.64 -1.85 -9.42
CA ILE A 68 -5.48 -1.05 -9.84
C ILE A 68 -4.26 -1.35 -8.96
N HIS A 69 -4.46 -1.74 -7.69
CA HIS A 69 -3.38 -2.13 -6.80
C HIS A 69 -2.66 -3.41 -7.24
N ALA A 70 -3.28 -4.27 -8.05
CA ALA A 70 -2.61 -5.44 -8.61
C ALA A 70 -1.58 -5.09 -9.70
N VAL A 71 -1.69 -3.90 -10.31
CA VAL A 71 -0.78 -3.44 -11.37
C VAL A 71 0.68 -3.31 -10.88
N PRO A 72 1.00 -2.58 -9.79
CA PRO A 72 2.38 -2.51 -9.30
C PRO A 72 2.95 -3.89 -8.92
N TRP A 73 2.13 -4.80 -8.39
CA TRP A 73 2.54 -6.18 -8.15
C TRP A 73 2.93 -6.92 -9.44
N ALA A 74 2.08 -6.83 -10.48
CA ALA A 74 2.36 -7.44 -11.78
C ALA A 74 3.64 -6.87 -12.41
N VAL A 75 3.82 -5.55 -12.36
CA VAL A 75 5.04 -4.88 -12.85
C VAL A 75 6.28 -5.34 -12.08
N SER A 76 6.20 -5.43 -10.74
CA SER A 76 7.30 -5.93 -9.91
C SER A 76 7.68 -7.38 -10.23
N ILE A 77 6.69 -8.25 -10.48
CA ILE A 77 6.94 -9.64 -10.88
C ILE A 77 7.67 -9.68 -12.23
N VAL A 78 7.20 -8.91 -13.21
CA VAL A 78 7.84 -8.84 -14.54
C VAL A 78 9.27 -8.32 -14.42
N LEU A 79 9.49 -7.21 -13.71
CA LEU A 79 10.83 -6.65 -13.50
C LEU A 79 11.74 -7.62 -12.73
N GLY A 80 11.21 -8.37 -11.76
CA GLY A 80 11.96 -9.40 -11.05
C GLY A 80 12.38 -10.55 -11.95
N VAL A 81 11.47 -11.07 -12.77
CA VAL A 81 11.78 -12.12 -13.75
C VAL A 81 12.81 -11.63 -14.76
N LEU A 82 12.66 -10.42 -15.30
CA LEU A 82 13.65 -9.83 -16.19
C LEU A 82 15.01 -9.68 -15.49
N GLY A 83 15.03 -9.15 -14.27
CA GLY A 83 16.26 -9.04 -13.47
C GLY A 83 16.97 -10.38 -13.32
N MET A 84 16.24 -11.45 -13.01
CA MET A 84 16.79 -12.80 -12.92
C MET A 84 17.30 -13.33 -14.27
N ILE A 85 16.58 -13.10 -15.36
CA ILE A 85 16.99 -13.53 -16.71
C ILE A 85 18.26 -12.81 -17.14
N PHE A 86 18.30 -11.48 -17.01
CA PHE A 86 19.46 -10.68 -17.43
C PHE A 86 20.67 -10.93 -16.53
N ALA A 87 20.50 -10.98 -15.21
CA ALA A 87 21.58 -11.29 -14.29
C ALA A 87 22.10 -12.73 -14.50
N GLY A 88 21.21 -13.71 -14.59
CA GLY A 88 21.57 -15.12 -14.83
C GLY A 88 22.23 -15.33 -16.18
N GLY A 89 21.74 -14.66 -17.23
CA GLY A 89 22.36 -14.67 -18.55
C GLY A 89 23.76 -14.06 -18.56
N ALA A 90 23.99 -12.97 -17.81
CA ALA A 90 25.31 -12.37 -17.64
C ALA A 90 26.28 -13.33 -16.93
N VAL A 91 25.85 -14.00 -15.86
CA VAL A 91 26.64 -15.03 -15.17
C VAL A 91 26.98 -16.17 -16.13
N MET A 92 25.98 -16.73 -16.82
CA MET A 92 26.18 -17.84 -17.73
C MET A 92 27.16 -17.50 -18.86
N SER A 93 27.00 -16.31 -19.47
CA SER A 93 27.90 -15.82 -20.53
C SER A 93 29.35 -15.73 -20.04
N ALA A 94 29.57 -15.18 -18.84
CA ALA A 94 30.90 -15.07 -18.25
C ALA A 94 31.51 -16.43 -17.93
N MET A 95 30.73 -17.37 -17.38
CA MET A 95 31.21 -18.73 -17.12
C MET A 95 31.60 -19.47 -18.40
N MET A 96 30.84 -19.28 -19.49
CA MET A 96 31.17 -19.87 -20.80
C MET A 96 32.44 -19.28 -21.40
N ALA A 97 32.70 -17.99 -21.19
CA ALA A 97 33.93 -17.33 -21.63
C ALA A 97 35.15 -17.67 -20.76
N GLY A 98 34.93 -17.95 -19.47
CA GLY A 98 35.96 -18.23 -18.47
C GLY A 98 36.26 -19.72 -18.23
N ASN A 99 35.95 -20.62 -19.18
CA ASN A 99 36.13 -22.08 -19.03
C ASN A 99 35.45 -22.70 -17.79
N GLY A 100 34.36 -22.10 -17.31
CA GLY A 100 33.60 -22.57 -16.14
C GLY A 100 33.91 -21.83 -14.83
N ASP A 101 34.94 -20.99 -14.80
CA ASP A 101 35.25 -20.18 -13.63
C ASP A 101 34.37 -18.92 -13.59
N MET A 102 33.76 -18.66 -12.43
CA MET A 102 33.00 -17.44 -12.20
C MET A 102 33.95 -16.34 -11.74
N ASP A 103 34.31 -15.45 -12.67
CA ASP A 103 35.03 -14.22 -12.35
C ASP A 103 34.21 -13.38 -11.33
N PRO A 104 34.80 -12.99 -10.18
CA PRO A 104 34.15 -12.10 -9.22
C PRO A 104 33.58 -10.81 -9.84
N MET A 105 34.20 -10.27 -10.90
CA MET A 105 33.67 -9.11 -11.59
C MET A 105 32.35 -9.40 -12.33
N ALA A 106 32.23 -10.59 -12.93
CA ALA A 106 31.00 -11.03 -13.56
C ALA A 106 29.87 -11.24 -12.55
N ALA A 107 30.18 -11.81 -11.37
CA ALA A 107 29.22 -11.97 -10.29
C ALA A 107 28.72 -10.60 -9.78
N LEU A 108 29.62 -9.63 -9.61
CA LEU A 108 29.26 -8.27 -9.24
C LEU A 108 28.39 -7.58 -10.30
N ALA A 109 28.72 -7.72 -11.58
CA ALA A 109 27.94 -7.16 -12.68
C ALA A 109 26.52 -7.76 -12.75
N ALA A 110 26.38 -9.06 -12.53
CA ALA A 110 25.08 -9.73 -12.44
C ALA A 110 24.27 -9.23 -11.23
N GLY A 111 24.92 -9.08 -10.07
CA GLY A 111 24.30 -8.50 -8.88
C GLY A 111 23.82 -7.07 -9.12
N GLY A 112 24.65 -6.24 -9.76
CA GLY A 112 24.28 -4.87 -10.15
C GLY A 112 23.12 -4.82 -11.14
N THR A 113 23.08 -5.75 -12.09
CA THR A 113 21.96 -5.88 -13.04
C THR A 113 20.67 -6.23 -12.32
N PHE A 114 20.70 -7.23 -11.42
CA PHE A 114 19.52 -7.57 -10.63
C PHE A 114 19.06 -6.39 -9.75
N ALA A 115 20.01 -5.71 -9.10
CA ALA A 115 19.75 -4.54 -8.27
C ALA A 115 19.12 -3.39 -9.07
N LEU A 116 19.52 -3.18 -10.34
CA LEU A 116 18.90 -2.20 -11.23
C LEU A 116 17.40 -2.48 -11.42
N PHE A 117 17.02 -3.72 -11.77
CA PHE A 117 15.62 -4.08 -11.95
C PHE A 117 14.81 -4.00 -10.65
N MET A 118 15.42 -4.37 -9.51
CA MET A 118 14.82 -4.18 -8.19
C MET A 118 14.63 -2.71 -7.84
N GLY A 119 15.60 -1.86 -8.19
CA GLY A 119 15.51 -0.41 -8.04
C GLY A 119 14.38 0.19 -8.87
N LEU A 120 14.22 -0.24 -10.13
CA LEU A 120 13.10 0.18 -10.98
C LEU A 120 11.75 -0.25 -10.40
N SER A 121 11.66 -1.50 -9.90
CA SER A 121 10.47 -1.99 -9.21
C SER A 121 10.15 -1.15 -7.99
N PHE A 122 11.16 -0.81 -7.18
CA PHE A 122 10.99 0.09 -6.03
C PHE A 122 10.48 1.48 -6.43
N LEU A 123 11.00 2.06 -7.52
CA LEU A 123 10.53 3.36 -8.03
C LEU A 123 9.05 3.30 -8.46
N VAL A 124 8.63 2.21 -9.11
CA VAL A 124 7.21 2.00 -9.45
C VAL A 124 6.33 2.04 -8.19
N TRP A 125 6.76 1.36 -7.11
CA TRP A 125 6.05 1.38 -5.83
C TRP A 125 6.00 2.77 -5.20
N VAL A 126 7.11 3.52 -5.20
CA VAL A 126 7.17 4.89 -4.68
C VAL A 126 6.20 5.80 -5.45
N VAL A 127 6.27 5.79 -6.78
CA VAL A 127 5.40 6.60 -7.64
C VAL A 127 3.94 6.23 -7.44
N TYR A 128 3.61 4.94 -7.40
CA TYR A 128 2.25 4.46 -7.17
C TYR A 128 1.73 4.88 -5.79
N THR A 129 2.54 4.77 -4.74
CA THR A 129 2.18 5.16 -3.37
C THR A 129 1.84 6.65 -3.30
N ILE A 130 2.72 7.49 -3.85
CA ILE A 130 2.50 8.94 -3.87
C ILE A 130 1.24 9.27 -4.68
N TRP A 131 1.10 8.70 -5.88
CA TRP A 131 -0.06 8.91 -6.75
C TRP A 131 -1.37 8.59 -6.03
N VAL A 132 -1.49 7.40 -5.41
CA VAL A 132 -2.69 7.01 -4.65
C VAL A 132 -2.93 7.93 -3.44
N GLY A 133 -1.87 8.35 -2.76
CA GLY A 133 -1.95 9.29 -1.64
C GLY A 133 -2.56 10.63 -2.05
N VAL A 134 -2.12 11.20 -3.16
CA VAL A 134 -2.53 12.56 -3.60
C VAL A 134 -3.83 12.60 -4.42
N LEU A 135 -4.44 11.46 -4.72
CA LEU A 135 -5.73 11.43 -5.44
C LEU A 135 -6.76 12.34 -4.78
N LYS A 136 -7.61 13.01 -5.56
CA LYS A 136 -8.76 13.69 -4.99
C LYS A 136 -9.87 12.67 -4.70
N GLY A 137 -10.36 12.65 -3.47
CA GLY A 137 -11.50 11.83 -3.09
C GLY A 137 -12.82 12.41 -3.59
N ASP A 138 -13.82 11.56 -3.79
CA ASP A 138 -15.17 11.98 -4.14
C ASP A 138 -15.83 12.70 -2.94
N PRO A 139 -16.36 13.92 -3.12
CA PRO A 139 -16.90 14.69 -1.99
C PRO A 139 -18.21 14.14 -1.42
N GLY A 140 -18.94 13.34 -2.20
CA GLY A 140 -20.21 12.72 -1.79
C GLY A 140 -20.11 11.20 -1.72
N ALA A 141 -21.27 10.55 -1.56
CA ALA A 141 -21.37 9.10 -1.65
C ALA A 141 -20.94 8.61 -3.04
N ASN A 142 -20.25 7.47 -3.07
CA ASN A 142 -19.98 6.72 -4.30
C ASN A 142 -20.35 5.24 -4.09
N ARG A 143 -20.12 4.38 -5.09
CA ARG A 143 -20.46 2.95 -5.03
C ARG A 143 -19.78 2.17 -3.88
N PHE A 144 -18.79 2.74 -3.22
CA PHE A 144 -18.06 2.15 -2.10
C PHE A 144 -18.48 2.72 -0.74
N GLY A 145 -19.50 3.60 -0.72
CA GLY A 145 -20.11 4.17 0.46
C GLY A 145 -19.93 5.69 0.57
N GLU A 146 -20.36 6.20 1.73
CA GLU A 146 -20.29 7.62 2.10
C GLU A 146 -18.84 8.11 2.22
N ALA A 147 -18.66 9.41 2.00
CA ALA A 147 -17.35 10.05 2.09
C ALA A 147 -16.71 9.89 3.49
N PRO A 148 -15.38 9.79 3.57
CA PRO A 148 -14.66 9.81 4.84
C PRO A 148 -15.03 11.07 5.64
N GLY A 149 -15.39 10.90 6.90
CA GLY A 149 -15.88 11.98 7.77
C GLY A 149 -17.40 12.10 7.85
N THR A 150 -18.14 11.86 6.76
CA THR A 150 -19.62 11.88 6.78
C THR A 150 -20.19 10.67 7.52
N GLN A 151 -19.54 9.50 7.43
CA GLN A 151 -19.90 8.32 8.23
C GLN A 151 -19.78 8.56 9.74
N ALA A 152 -18.82 9.38 10.18
CA ALA A 152 -18.67 9.72 11.60
C ALA A 152 -19.84 10.57 12.10
N VAL A 153 -20.37 11.47 11.27
CA VAL A 153 -21.54 12.31 11.59
C VAL A 153 -22.83 11.47 11.61
N ALA A 154 -22.98 10.52 10.68
CA ALA A 154 -24.16 9.63 10.64
C ALA A 154 -24.21 8.62 11.80
N SER A 155 -23.06 8.25 12.38
CA SER A 155 -22.98 7.34 13.53
C SER A 155 -23.07 8.02 14.90
N ALA A 156 -23.14 9.36 14.95
CA ALA A 156 -23.41 10.05 16.21
C ALA A 156 -24.88 9.83 16.60
N PRO A 157 -25.19 9.31 17.80
CA PRO A 157 -26.57 9.26 18.26
C PRO A 157 -27.12 10.68 18.26
N SER A 158 -28.32 10.86 17.73
CA SER A 158 -29.04 12.14 17.74
C SER A 158 -29.19 12.64 19.18
N GLN A 159 -28.20 13.38 19.69
CA GLN A 159 -28.31 14.05 20.97
C GLN A 159 -29.22 15.25 20.79
N GLY A 160 -30.48 15.05 21.17
CA GLY A 160 -31.32 16.05 21.80
C GLY A 160 -31.70 17.27 20.96
N ALA A 161 -32.64 17.11 20.04
CA ALA A 161 -33.61 18.18 19.77
C ALA A 161 -34.69 18.13 20.86
N GLY A 162 -34.30 18.38 22.11
CA GLY A 162 -35.23 18.61 23.22
C GLY A 162 -35.76 20.03 23.08
N GLY A 163 -37.06 20.15 22.81
CA GLY A 163 -37.74 21.42 22.58
C GLY A 163 -37.54 22.41 23.73
N SER A 164 -37.10 23.62 23.39
CA SER A 164 -37.18 24.77 24.27
C SER A 164 -38.64 25.20 24.38
N GLU A 165 -39.31 24.81 25.46
CA GLU A 165 -40.61 25.36 25.85
C GLU A 165 -40.39 26.78 26.42
N PRO A 166 -41.17 27.81 26.00
CA PRO A 166 -40.99 29.16 26.49
C PRO A 166 -41.58 29.34 27.90
N PRO A 167 -41.05 30.29 28.71
CA PRO A 167 -41.43 30.44 30.11
C PRO A 167 -42.84 31.00 30.23
N ALA A 168 -43.73 30.27 30.91
CA ALA A 168 -45.00 30.78 31.38
C ALA A 168 -44.76 31.75 32.54
N GLY A 169 -44.72 33.04 32.24
CA GLY A 169 -44.86 34.10 33.23
C GLY A 169 -46.33 34.43 33.43
N GLN A 170 -46.86 34.26 34.64
CA GLN A 170 -48.02 35.00 35.14
C GLN A 170 -47.82 35.26 36.63
N GLY A 171 -47.92 36.54 37.00
CA GLY A 171 -48.28 36.98 38.35
C GLY A 171 -49.78 37.19 38.47
#